data_AF-A0A6G3MEC4-F1
#
_entry.id   AF-A0A6G3MEC4-F1
#
_cell.length_a   1.000
_cell.length_b   1.000
_cell.length_c   1.000
_cell.angle_alpha   90.00
_cell.angle_beta   90.00
_cell.angle_gamma   90.00
#
_symmetry.space_group_name_H-M   'P 1'
#
loop_
_entity.id
_entity.type
_entity.pdbx_description
1 polymer ?
#
loop_
_entity_poly.entity_id
_entity_poly.type
_entity_poly.pdbx_seq_one_letter_code
_entity_poly.pdbx_strand_id
1 'polypeptide(L)'
;MFKCDEEEKEDQHYCNYDVPGYGKFIYKGLYGIQTILSEIRSKNDLGHPLCKNLRDGFWLFDYTVNRMKNYQPTIMMSRFIDSIFQNCRLIPKFLLPCFFETIIRNINNLFFNYSLSKMNTNFLTKDNFVLKLSLSSFALMGYSRNIIPPRINPEIINKLSKYVDPKITMSAGLPYFSTSWSRVWGRDIFISLRGLLVIPGRTEEAKITILSIASTIRHGLIPNLISSLGASPRYNSRDSCWFFIQAIKDYVEITKDFAILSQKVYRIFSNDESKPNIVGNNPKHTLSSIIQEIIQKHYDGIDFIERNNGPEIDSQMKEEGFHVVCGICHETGFVYGGNRWNCGTWMDKMGSSEEAHNKGFPATPRDGTSIELVGLLASALLWLSHVSEKGIYPFKGIVDKTTTNIIQWGNLRNKIKNNFENY
;
A
#
# COMPACT_ATOMS: atom_id res chain seq x y z
N MET A 1 -0.18 -13.53 -12.99
CA MET A 1 -1.51 -14.05 -12.58
C MET A 1 -2.58 -12.99 -12.66
N PHE A 2 -2.33 -11.82 -12.08
CA PHE A 2 -3.26 -10.68 -12.02
C PHE A 2 -2.90 -9.63 -13.07
N LYS A 3 -3.09 -8.34 -12.73
CA LYS A 3 -3.17 -7.12 -13.57
C LYS A 3 -4.61 -6.80 -13.97
N CYS A 4 -5.11 -5.66 -13.49
CA CYS A 4 -6.35 -5.06 -14.01
C CYS A 4 -6.09 -4.31 -15.32
N ASP A 5 -7.15 -3.79 -15.94
CA ASP A 5 -7.10 -3.10 -17.25
C ASP A 5 -6.23 -1.84 -17.18
N GLU A 6 -6.37 -1.07 -16.11
CA GLU A 6 -5.67 0.18 -15.85
C GLU A 6 -4.17 -0.04 -15.70
N GLU A 7 -3.76 -1.06 -14.96
CA GLU A 7 -2.35 -1.43 -14.81
C GLU A 7 -1.70 -1.87 -16.13
N GLU A 8 -2.40 -2.65 -16.96
CA GLU A 8 -1.86 -3.04 -18.28
C GLU A 8 -1.74 -1.86 -19.25
N LYS A 9 -2.69 -0.92 -19.20
CA LYS A 9 -2.64 0.32 -19.98
C LYS A 9 -1.45 1.19 -19.58
N GLU A 10 -1.21 1.37 -18.28
CA GLU A 10 -0.08 2.17 -17.78
C GLU A 10 1.27 1.56 -18.16
N ASP A 11 1.40 0.24 -18.12
CA ASP A 11 2.62 -0.45 -18.52
C ASP A 11 2.84 -0.45 -20.05
N GLN A 12 1.91 0.13 -20.82
CA GLN A 12 1.89 0.13 -22.29
C GLN A 12 1.98 -1.29 -22.90
N HIS A 13 1.50 -2.29 -22.17
CA HIS A 13 1.51 -3.69 -22.60
C HIS A 13 0.24 -4.10 -23.36
N TYR A 14 -0.46 -3.11 -23.92
CA TYR A 14 -1.80 -3.18 -24.51
C TYR A 14 -2.14 -4.55 -25.11
N CYS A 15 -2.81 -5.35 -24.29
CA CYS A 15 -3.46 -6.57 -24.69
C CYS A 15 -4.88 -6.52 -24.11
N ASN A 16 -5.80 -5.97 -24.89
CA ASN A 16 -7.23 -5.99 -24.58
C ASN A 16 -7.84 -7.22 -25.23
N TYR A 17 -8.19 -8.22 -24.41
CA TYR A 17 -9.03 -9.32 -24.85
C TYR A 17 -10.48 -9.06 -24.45
N ASP A 18 -11.34 -9.11 -25.44
CA ASP A 18 -12.78 -9.07 -25.27
C ASP A 18 -13.36 -10.34 -25.91
N VAL A 19 -14.08 -11.12 -25.13
CA VAL A 19 -14.72 -12.35 -25.60
C VAL A 19 -16.03 -11.98 -26.27
N PRO A 20 -16.19 -12.18 -27.60
CA PRO A 20 -17.42 -11.80 -28.28
C PRO A 20 -18.65 -12.48 -27.66
N GLY A 21 -19.65 -11.67 -27.30
CA GLY A 21 -20.87 -12.15 -26.63
C GLY A 21 -20.74 -12.36 -25.11
N TYR A 22 -19.61 -11.99 -24.49
CA TYR A 22 -19.41 -12.05 -23.04
C TYR A 22 -18.83 -10.74 -22.48
N GLY A 23 -17.69 -10.28 -23.00
CA GLY A 23 -17.00 -9.09 -22.50
C GLY A 23 -15.54 -9.34 -22.09
N LYS A 24 -14.99 -8.38 -21.35
CA LYS A 24 -13.59 -8.38 -20.90
C LYS A 24 -13.38 -9.20 -19.62
N PHE A 25 -12.17 -9.72 -19.46
CA PHE A 25 -11.72 -10.29 -18.19
C PHE A 25 -11.46 -9.18 -17.14
N ILE A 26 -11.85 -9.44 -15.88
CA ILE A 26 -11.57 -8.58 -14.72
C ILE A 26 -10.05 -8.44 -14.53
N TYR A 27 -9.35 -9.57 -14.46
CA TYR A 27 -7.89 -9.61 -14.55
C TYR A 27 -7.46 -10.03 -15.94
N LYS A 28 -6.43 -9.37 -16.47
CA LYS A 28 -5.84 -9.69 -17.78
C LYS A 28 -4.97 -10.94 -17.75
N GLY A 29 -4.44 -11.28 -16.58
CA GLY A 29 -3.67 -12.49 -16.40
C GLY A 29 -4.51 -13.76 -16.28
N LEU A 30 -3.82 -14.89 -16.15
CA LEU A 30 -4.41 -16.23 -16.14
C LEU A 30 -5.50 -16.44 -15.09
N TYR A 31 -5.49 -15.67 -13.99
CA TYR A 31 -6.48 -15.81 -12.92
C TYR A 31 -7.88 -15.32 -13.38
N GLY A 32 -7.93 -14.28 -14.23
CA GLY A 32 -9.19 -13.80 -14.80
C GLY A 32 -9.81 -14.83 -15.75
N ILE A 33 -8.98 -15.44 -16.59
CA ILE A 33 -9.39 -16.53 -17.49
C ILE A 33 -9.87 -17.75 -16.67
N GLN A 34 -9.11 -18.15 -15.66
CA GLN A 34 -9.43 -19.30 -14.81
C GLN A 34 -10.75 -19.17 -14.08
N THR A 35 -11.12 -17.95 -13.67
CA THR A 35 -12.37 -17.71 -12.93
C THR A 35 -13.59 -18.08 -13.79
N ILE A 36 -13.60 -17.67 -15.05
CA ILE A 36 -14.68 -17.99 -16.00
C ILE A 36 -14.65 -19.46 -16.37
N LEU A 37 -13.46 -20.01 -16.68
CA LEU A 37 -13.30 -21.42 -17.00
C LEU A 37 -13.76 -22.34 -15.87
N SER A 38 -13.58 -21.91 -14.61
CA SER A 38 -14.06 -22.67 -13.45
C SER A 38 -15.58 -22.75 -13.39
N GLU A 39 -16.28 -21.67 -13.74
CA GLU A 39 -17.74 -21.66 -13.83
C GLU A 39 -18.23 -22.57 -14.97
N ILE A 40 -17.65 -22.39 -16.16
CA ILE A 40 -17.94 -23.23 -17.34
C ILE A 40 -17.77 -24.71 -17.01
N ARG A 41 -16.65 -25.08 -16.40
CA ARG A 41 -16.35 -26.47 -16.01
C ARG A 41 -17.37 -27.01 -15.02
N SER A 42 -17.77 -26.21 -14.02
CA SER A 42 -18.73 -26.65 -13.00
C SER A 42 -20.11 -26.98 -13.57
N LYS A 43 -20.50 -26.33 -14.68
CA LYS A 43 -21.78 -26.50 -15.36
C LYS A 43 -21.69 -27.32 -16.65
N ASN A 44 -20.49 -27.70 -17.06
CA ASN A 44 -20.20 -28.25 -18.39
C ASN A 44 -20.79 -27.39 -19.54
N ASP A 45 -20.70 -26.06 -19.41
CA ASP A 45 -21.35 -25.12 -20.34
C ASP A 45 -20.54 -24.91 -21.62
N LEU A 46 -20.62 -25.87 -22.55
CA LEU A 46 -19.98 -25.76 -23.87
C LEU A 46 -20.63 -24.70 -24.77
N GLY A 47 -21.81 -24.20 -24.39
CA GLY A 47 -22.54 -23.12 -25.05
C GLY A 47 -22.00 -21.73 -24.73
N HIS A 48 -21.18 -21.61 -23.67
CA HIS A 48 -20.60 -20.33 -23.24
C HIS A 48 -19.86 -19.60 -24.38
N PRO A 49 -19.98 -18.27 -24.52
CA PRO A 49 -19.31 -17.50 -25.57
C PRO A 49 -17.79 -17.71 -25.63
N LEU A 50 -17.14 -17.88 -24.47
CA LEU A 50 -15.72 -18.25 -24.39
C LEU A 50 -15.39 -19.58 -25.06
N CYS A 51 -16.23 -20.60 -24.89
CA CYS A 51 -16.05 -21.90 -25.56
C CYS A 51 -16.25 -21.77 -27.07
N LYS A 52 -17.23 -20.99 -27.51
CA LYS A 52 -17.42 -20.68 -28.94
C LYS A 52 -16.18 -19.99 -29.50
N ASN A 53 -15.68 -18.94 -28.83
CA ASN A 53 -14.49 -18.22 -29.24
C ASN A 53 -13.24 -19.13 -29.36
N LEU A 54 -13.03 -20.04 -28.41
CA LEU A 54 -11.95 -21.03 -28.44
C LEU A 54 -12.07 -22.03 -29.60
N ARG A 55 -13.29 -22.35 -30.06
CA ARG A 55 -13.52 -23.17 -31.26
C ARG A 55 -13.28 -22.36 -32.54
N ASP A 56 -13.69 -21.10 -32.54
CA ASP A 56 -13.63 -20.24 -33.72
C ASP A 56 -12.19 -19.93 -34.12
N GLY A 57 -11.29 -19.71 -33.15
CA GLY A 57 -9.87 -19.47 -33.42
C GLY A 57 -8.97 -19.46 -32.20
N PHE A 58 -7.68 -19.18 -32.45
CA PHE A 58 -6.61 -19.26 -31.44
C PHE A 58 -6.29 -17.93 -30.75
N TRP A 59 -7.13 -16.91 -30.93
CA TRP A 59 -6.84 -15.55 -30.43
C TRP A 59 -6.61 -15.51 -28.91
N LEU A 60 -7.32 -16.31 -28.12
CA LEU A 60 -7.12 -16.35 -26.67
C LEU A 60 -5.80 -17.04 -26.28
N PHE A 61 -5.35 -18.00 -27.08
CA PHE A 61 -4.04 -18.63 -26.93
C PHE A 61 -2.94 -17.60 -27.19
N ASP A 62 -3.05 -16.89 -28.32
CA ASP A 62 -2.11 -15.84 -28.73
C ASP A 62 -2.08 -14.70 -27.71
N TYR A 63 -3.25 -14.25 -27.24
CA TYR A 63 -3.40 -13.26 -26.19
C TYR A 63 -2.62 -13.64 -24.93
N THR A 64 -2.86 -14.87 -24.44
CA THR A 64 -2.27 -15.38 -23.19
C THR A 64 -0.74 -15.42 -23.27
N VAL A 65 -0.19 -15.79 -24.42
CA VAL A 65 1.24 -15.84 -24.68
C VAL A 65 1.83 -14.43 -24.84
N ASN A 66 1.25 -13.62 -25.72
CA ASN A 66 1.80 -12.31 -26.13
C ASN A 66 1.84 -11.32 -24.96
N ARG A 67 0.83 -11.33 -24.07
CA ARG A 67 0.87 -10.47 -22.88
C ARG A 67 2.08 -10.75 -21.97
N MET A 68 2.55 -12.00 -21.92
CA MET A 68 3.72 -12.38 -21.11
C MET A 68 5.05 -12.06 -21.81
N LYS A 69 5.08 -11.93 -23.15
CA LYS A 69 6.30 -11.56 -23.91
C LYS A 69 6.73 -10.12 -23.62
N ASN A 70 5.78 -9.26 -23.27
CA ASN A 70 6.02 -7.83 -23.07
C ASN A 70 6.69 -7.51 -21.72
N TYR A 71 6.74 -8.46 -20.79
CA TYR A 71 7.35 -8.28 -19.48
C TYR A 71 8.55 -9.22 -19.31
N GLN A 72 9.75 -8.65 -19.14
CA GLN A 72 11.01 -9.38 -19.13
C GLN A 72 11.02 -10.61 -18.20
N PRO A 73 10.55 -10.52 -16.94
CA PRO A 73 10.47 -11.68 -16.05
C PRO A 73 9.58 -12.84 -16.53
N THR A 74 8.66 -12.60 -17.47
CA THR A 74 7.70 -13.61 -17.94
C THR A 74 7.99 -14.16 -19.34
N ILE A 75 9.08 -13.73 -20.01
CA ILE A 75 9.41 -14.19 -21.37
C ILE A 75 9.62 -15.70 -21.44
N MET A 76 10.38 -16.28 -20.49
CA MET A 76 10.62 -17.73 -20.48
C MET A 76 9.31 -18.51 -20.28
N MET A 77 8.44 -18.02 -19.38
CA MET A 77 7.12 -18.60 -19.15
C MET A 77 6.25 -18.51 -20.39
N SER A 78 6.28 -17.37 -21.09
CA SER A 78 5.57 -17.18 -22.35
C SER A 78 5.97 -18.24 -23.37
N ARG A 79 7.28 -18.46 -23.57
CA ARG A 79 7.79 -19.49 -24.50
C ARG A 79 7.36 -20.90 -24.13
N PHE A 80 7.34 -21.22 -22.83
CA PHE A 80 6.86 -22.52 -22.34
C PHE A 80 5.37 -22.72 -22.60
N ILE A 81 4.53 -21.72 -22.33
CA ILE A 81 3.09 -21.81 -22.61
C ILE A 81 2.84 -21.87 -24.12
N ASP A 82 3.59 -21.09 -24.92
CA ASP A 82 3.51 -21.10 -26.38
C ASP A 82 3.80 -22.50 -26.94
N SER A 83 4.84 -23.19 -26.45
CA SER A 83 5.17 -24.55 -26.92
C SER A 83 4.06 -25.56 -26.62
N ILE A 84 3.37 -25.46 -25.49
CA ILE A 84 2.18 -26.27 -25.19
C ILE A 84 1.03 -25.92 -26.15
N PHE A 85 0.80 -24.63 -26.38
CA PHE A 85 -0.27 -24.15 -27.25
C PHE A 85 -0.05 -24.49 -28.73
N GLN A 86 1.19 -24.61 -29.20
CA GLN A 86 1.47 -25.08 -30.56
C GLN A 86 0.91 -26.50 -30.80
N ASN A 87 0.99 -27.38 -29.81
CA ASN A 87 0.39 -28.72 -29.90
C ASN A 87 -1.14 -28.66 -29.97
N CYS A 88 -1.77 -27.70 -29.30
CA CYS A 88 -3.23 -27.52 -29.34
C CYS A 88 -3.73 -27.13 -30.73
N ARG A 89 -2.90 -26.49 -31.56
CA ARG A 89 -3.28 -26.10 -32.93
C ARG A 89 -3.52 -27.28 -33.86
N LEU A 90 -3.01 -28.46 -33.50
CA LEU A 90 -3.18 -29.72 -34.24
C LEU A 90 -4.46 -30.48 -33.85
N ILE A 91 -5.15 -30.04 -32.80
CA ILE A 91 -6.32 -30.72 -32.22
C ILE A 91 -7.60 -30.27 -32.93
N PRO A 92 -8.59 -31.16 -33.15
CA PRO A 92 -9.91 -30.77 -33.65
C PRO A 92 -10.55 -29.64 -32.83
N LYS A 93 -11.08 -28.62 -33.54
CA LYS A 93 -11.58 -27.37 -32.94
C LYS A 93 -12.57 -27.59 -31.79
N PHE A 94 -13.47 -28.57 -31.90
CA PHE A 94 -14.49 -28.84 -30.87
C PHE A 94 -13.91 -29.30 -29.53
N LEU A 95 -12.68 -29.83 -29.50
CA LEU A 95 -11.98 -30.23 -28.27
C LEU A 95 -11.20 -29.08 -27.62
N LEU A 96 -10.92 -28.00 -28.35
CA LEU A 96 -10.07 -26.90 -27.87
C LEU A 96 -10.52 -26.30 -26.53
N PRO A 97 -11.83 -26.09 -26.24
CA PRO A 97 -12.25 -25.58 -24.95
C PRO A 97 -11.80 -26.46 -23.77
N CYS A 98 -11.88 -27.78 -23.91
CA CYS A 98 -11.51 -28.74 -22.86
C CYS A 98 -9.98 -28.76 -22.62
N PHE A 99 -9.20 -28.78 -23.71
CA PHE A 99 -7.74 -28.75 -23.60
C PHE A 99 -7.24 -27.42 -23.05
N PHE A 100 -7.77 -26.30 -23.54
CA PHE A 100 -7.42 -24.97 -23.04
C PHE A 100 -7.74 -24.83 -21.56
N GLU A 101 -8.94 -25.25 -21.12
CA GLU A 101 -9.31 -25.27 -19.70
C GLU A 101 -8.30 -26.06 -18.87
N THR A 102 -7.98 -27.27 -19.31
CA THR A 102 -7.09 -28.17 -18.57
C THR A 102 -5.70 -27.56 -18.43
N ILE A 103 -5.17 -26.97 -19.49
CA ILE A 103 -3.85 -26.32 -19.48
C ILE A 103 -3.86 -25.11 -18.54
N ILE A 104 -4.81 -24.19 -18.71
CA ILE A 104 -4.89 -22.96 -17.91
C ILE A 104 -5.10 -23.27 -16.43
N ARG A 105 -5.94 -24.25 -16.09
CA ARG A 105 -6.15 -24.67 -14.70
C ARG A 105 -4.88 -25.22 -14.07
N ASN A 106 -4.17 -26.12 -14.75
CA ASN A 106 -2.93 -26.69 -14.22
C ASN A 106 -1.86 -25.61 -14.03
N ILE A 107 -1.70 -24.69 -14.99
CA ILE A 107 -0.75 -23.58 -14.85
C ILE A 107 -1.14 -22.65 -13.69
N ASN A 108 -2.43 -22.30 -13.54
CA ASN A 108 -2.88 -21.48 -12.42
C ASN A 108 -2.65 -22.17 -11.07
N ASN A 109 -2.91 -23.47 -10.97
CA ASN A 109 -2.66 -24.24 -9.74
C ASN A 109 -1.17 -24.27 -9.40
N LEU A 110 -0.30 -24.42 -10.40
CA LEU A 110 1.15 -24.33 -10.21
C LEU A 110 1.56 -22.96 -9.70
N PHE A 111 1.03 -21.87 -10.27
CA PHE A 111 1.33 -20.53 -9.80
C PHE A 111 0.77 -20.25 -8.40
N PHE A 112 -0.42 -20.73 -8.09
CA PHE A 112 -1.00 -20.64 -6.75
C PHE A 112 -0.09 -21.32 -5.72
N ASN A 113 0.28 -22.59 -5.96
CA ASN A 113 1.16 -23.34 -5.07
C ASN A 113 2.55 -22.70 -4.95
N TYR A 114 3.10 -22.20 -6.06
CA TYR A 114 4.38 -21.50 -6.05
C TYR A 114 4.31 -20.19 -5.25
N SER A 115 3.27 -19.38 -5.44
CA SER A 115 3.02 -18.17 -4.68
C SER A 115 2.94 -18.45 -3.17
N LEU A 116 2.23 -19.51 -2.78
CA LEU A 116 2.16 -19.94 -1.38
C LEU A 116 3.51 -20.43 -0.86
N SER A 117 4.33 -21.11 -1.67
CA SER A 117 5.67 -21.55 -1.27
C SER A 117 6.63 -20.38 -0.99
N LYS A 118 6.32 -19.18 -1.50
CA LYS A 118 7.06 -17.94 -1.23
C LYS A 118 6.57 -17.21 0.02
N MET A 119 5.44 -17.63 0.57
CA MET A 119 4.91 -17.10 1.82
C MET A 119 5.42 -17.92 3.00
N ASN A 120 5.59 -17.26 4.15
CA ASN A 120 5.78 -17.98 5.40
C ASN A 120 4.42 -18.52 5.86
N THR A 121 4.18 -19.80 5.61
CA THR A 121 2.92 -20.47 5.99
C THR A 121 2.84 -20.81 7.47
N ASN A 122 3.89 -20.58 8.27
CA ASN A 122 3.84 -20.86 9.71
C ASN A 122 2.77 -20.04 10.44
N PHE A 123 2.41 -18.87 9.90
CA PHE A 123 1.35 -18.00 10.42
C PHE A 123 0.01 -18.15 9.67
N LEU A 124 -0.02 -18.95 8.60
CA LEU A 124 -1.21 -19.15 7.79
C LEU A 124 -1.81 -20.53 8.09
N THR A 125 -3.10 -20.56 8.39
CA THR A 125 -3.82 -21.83 8.44
C THR A 125 -3.85 -22.44 7.03
N LYS A 126 -3.95 -23.77 6.94
CA LYS A 126 -4.12 -24.48 5.64
C LYS A 126 -5.53 -24.32 5.06
N ASP A 127 -6.35 -23.45 5.64
CA ASP A 127 -7.70 -23.19 5.19
C ASP A 127 -7.69 -22.49 3.82
N ASN A 128 -8.52 -22.97 2.89
CA ASN A 128 -8.53 -22.48 1.52
C ASN A 128 -8.99 -21.02 1.43
N PHE A 129 -9.86 -20.56 2.33
CA PHE A 129 -10.28 -19.16 2.36
C PHE A 129 -9.11 -18.27 2.80
N VAL A 130 -8.37 -18.64 3.85
CA VAL A 130 -7.16 -17.92 4.28
C VAL A 130 -6.08 -17.89 3.20
N LEU A 131 -5.83 -19.01 2.52
CA LEU A 131 -4.86 -19.07 1.42
C LEU A 131 -5.28 -18.21 0.22
N LYS A 132 -6.58 -18.10 -0.06
CA LYS A 132 -7.09 -17.17 -1.09
C LYS A 132 -6.98 -15.71 -0.66
N LEU A 133 -7.19 -15.41 0.62
CA LEU A 133 -6.97 -14.06 1.15
C LEU A 133 -5.50 -13.66 1.00
N SER A 134 -4.54 -14.55 1.26
CA SER A 134 -3.13 -14.21 1.13
C SER A 134 -2.73 -13.90 -0.32
N LEU A 135 -3.39 -14.49 -1.33
CA LEU A 135 -3.16 -14.14 -2.74
C LEU A 135 -3.45 -12.68 -3.07
N SER A 136 -4.34 -12.01 -2.32
CA SER A 136 -4.61 -10.57 -2.53
C SER A 136 -3.33 -9.74 -2.40
N SER A 137 -2.36 -10.21 -1.60
CA SER A 137 -1.03 -9.63 -1.51
C SER A 137 -0.32 -9.57 -2.87
N PHE A 138 -0.42 -10.61 -3.71
CA PHE A 138 0.16 -10.61 -5.05
C PHE A 138 -0.67 -9.84 -6.07
N ALA A 139 -1.96 -9.65 -5.83
CA ALA A 139 -2.80 -8.81 -6.68
C ALA A 139 -2.54 -7.33 -6.45
N LEU A 140 -2.34 -6.91 -5.19
CA LEU A 140 -2.15 -5.51 -4.79
C LEU A 140 -0.68 -5.07 -4.85
N MET A 141 0.27 -6.00 -4.74
CA MET A 141 1.70 -5.72 -4.93
C MET A 141 2.09 -5.90 -6.38
N GLY A 142 2.48 -4.82 -7.05
CA GLY A 142 2.86 -4.86 -8.45
C GLY A 142 3.79 -3.73 -8.86
N TYR A 143 4.49 -3.95 -9.97
CA TYR A 143 5.17 -2.89 -10.71
C TYR A 143 4.13 -2.04 -11.45
N SER A 144 4.35 -0.73 -11.51
CA SER A 144 3.60 0.18 -12.39
C SER A 144 4.58 1.16 -13.01
N ARG A 145 4.53 1.33 -14.33
CA ARG A 145 5.52 2.11 -15.08
C ARG A 145 5.80 3.50 -14.54
N ASN A 146 4.75 4.24 -14.16
CA ASN A 146 4.87 5.64 -13.74
C ASN A 146 5.07 5.78 -12.22
N ILE A 147 5.26 4.68 -11.49
CA ILE A 147 5.28 4.69 -10.04
C ILE A 147 6.57 4.07 -9.56
N ILE A 148 7.29 4.82 -8.73
CA ILE A 148 8.54 4.38 -8.13
C ILE A 148 8.42 4.71 -6.64
N PRO A 149 8.85 3.79 -5.74
CA PRO A 149 8.94 4.10 -4.33
C PRO A 149 9.78 5.36 -4.09
N PRO A 150 9.43 6.22 -3.11
CA PRO A 150 10.02 7.55 -3.03
C PRO A 150 11.54 7.56 -2.93
N ARG A 151 12.07 6.85 -1.93
CA ARG A 151 13.51 6.67 -1.79
C ARG A 151 13.87 5.59 -0.79
N ILE A 152 14.77 4.71 -1.17
CA ILE A 152 15.28 3.63 -0.30
C ILE A 152 16.81 3.73 -0.24
N ASN A 153 17.40 3.34 0.89
CA ASN A 153 18.85 3.23 1.03
C ASN A 153 19.43 2.31 -0.07
N PRO A 154 20.37 2.78 -0.91
CA PRO A 154 20.99 1.95 -1.94
C PRO A 154 21.64 0.68 -1.40
N GLU A 155 22.18 0.69 -0.18
CA GLU A 155 22.74 -0.51 0.46
C GLU A 155 21.65 -1.58 0.71
N ILE A 156 20.47 -1.14 1.14
CA ILE A 156 19.31 -2.02 1.35
C ILE A 156 18.81 -2.53 0.01
N ILE A 157 18.71 -1.66 -1.01
CA ILE A 157 18.35 -2.08 -2.36
C ILE A 157 19.33 -3.16 -2.85
N ASN A 158 20.64 -2.94 -2.75
CA ASN A 158 21.64 -3.89 -3.23
C ASN A 158 21.59 -5.24 -2.50
N LYS A 159 21.24 -5.22 -1.20
CA LYS A 159 21.09 -6.44 -0.40
C LYS A 159 19.80 -7.18 -0.76
N LEU A 160 18.70 -6.45 -0.94
CA LEU A 160 17.36 -7.02 -1.09
C LEU A 160 16.94 -7.26 -2.54
N SER A 161 17.56 -6.60 -3.52
CA SER A 161 17.26 -6.76 -4.96
C SER A 161 17.46 -8.18 -5.46
N LYS A 162 18.24 -8.99 -4.75
CA LYS A 162 18.40 -10.43 -4.99
C LYS A 162 17.13 -11.23 -4.71
N TYR A 163 16.26 -10.71 -3.85
CA TYR A 163 15.08 -11.40 -3.33
C TYR A 163 13.77 -10.74 -3.76
N VAL A 164 13.76 -9.41 -3.90
CA VAL A 164 12.56 -8.61 -4.18
C VAL A 164 12.88 -7.48 -5.15
N ASP A 165 11.95 -7.13 -6.03
CA ASP A 165 12.10 -5.96 -6.90
C ASP A 165 11.78 -4.68 -6.11
N PRO A 166 12.75 -3.77 -5.90
CA PRO A 166 12.57 -2.56 -5.12
C PRO A 166 11.65 -1.53 -5.79
N LYS A 167 11.16 -1.77 -7.01
CA LYS A 167 10.21 -0.90 -7.71
C LYS A 167 8.74 -1.30 -7.46
N ILE A 168 8.50 -2.46 -6.86
CA ILE A 168 7.14 -2.93 -6.55
C ILE A 168 6.52 -2.04 -5.48
N THR A 169 5.26 -1.64 -5.72
CA THR A 169 4.46 -0.85 -4.78
C THR A 169 3.11 -1.52 -4.53
N MET A 170 2.53 -1.21 -3.36
CA MET A 170 1.18 -1.64 -2.99
C MET A 170 0.15 -0.65 -3.55
N SER A 171 -0.88 -1.16 -4.22
CA SER A 171 -2.10 -0.41 -4.53
C SER A 171 -3.08 -0.43 -3.35
N ALA A 172 -3.82 0.65 -3.14
CA ALA A 172 -4.93 0.67 -2.18
C ALA A 172 -6.12 -0.19 -2.66
N GLY A 173 -6.25 -0.39 -3.97
CA GLY A 173 -7.30 -1.22 -4.54
C GLY A 173 -7.26 -1.27 -6.05
N LEU A 174 -7.94 -2.27 -6.62
CA LEU A 174 -8.08 -2.44 -8.06
C LEU A 174 -9.56 -2.23 -8.45
N PRO A 175 -9.87 -1.62 -9.59
CA PRO A 175 -8.94 -0.98 -10.54
C PRO A 175 -8.60 0.48 -10.21
N TYR A 176 -9.45 1.19 -9.47
CA TYR A 176 -9.44 2.65 -9.40
C TYR A 176 -8.22 3.26 -8.68
N PHE A 177 -7.56 2.49 -7.83
CA PHE A 177 -6.41 2.91 -7.04
C PHE A 177 -5.16 2.09 -7.40
N SER A 178 -4.98 1.84 -8.69
CA SER A 178 -3.95 0.92 -9.19
C SER A 178 -2.84 1.59 -9.99
N THR A 179 -3.01 2.84 -10.44
CA THR A 179 -2.06 3.49 -11.37
C THR A 179 -1.89 4.97 -11.06
N SER A 180 -0.90 5.59 -11.71
CA SER A 180 -0.60 7.02 -11.60
C SER A 180 -0.55 7.51 -10.15
N TRP A 181 -1.10 8.69 -9.87
CA TRP A 181 -1.15 9.29 -8.55
C TRP A 181 -2.00 8.46 -7.56
N SER A 182 -3.05 7.76 -8.02
CA SER A 182 -4.03 7.12 -7.14
C SER A 182 -3.61 5.75 -6.60
N ARG A 183 -2.39 5.27 -6.87
CA ARG A 183 -1.96 3.93 -6.41
C ARG A 183 -1.57 3.88 -4.93
N VAL A 184 -0.71 4.79 -4.50
CA VAL A 184 0.03 4.69 -3.24
C VAL A 184 -0.55 5.64 -2.21
N TRP A 185 -1.22 5.06 -1.21
CA TRP A 185 -1.83 5.78 -0.10
C TRP A 185 -1.22 5.34 1.23
N GLY A 186 -0.55 6.26 1.93
CA GLY A 186 0.16 5.96 3.18
C GLY A 186 -0.75 5.35 4.24
N ARG A 187 -1.99 5.86 4.36
CA ARG A 187 -3.01 5.31 5.25
C ARG A 187 -3.30 3.83 4.94
N ASP A 188 -3.78 3.55 3.72
CA ASP A 188 -4.20 2.22 3.28
C ASP A 188 -3.06 1.21 3.36
N ILE A 189 -1.86 1.62 2.98
CA ILE A 189 -0.66 0.79 3.04
C ILE A 189 -0.37 0.37 4.47
N PHE A 190 -0.36 1.29 5.44
CA PHE A 190 0.02 0.94 6.80
C PHE A 190 -1.08 0.22 7.58
N ILE A 191 -2.35 0.40 7.22
CA ILE A 191 -3.42 -0.49 7.68
C ILE A 191 -3.21 -1.91 7.13
N SER A 192 -2.86 -2.03 5.85
CA SER A 192 -2.79 -3.31 5.13
C SER A 192 -1.48 -4.07 5.31
N LEU A 193 -0.39 -3.39 5.67
CA LEU A 193 0.98 -3.94 5.68
C LEU A 193 1.09 -5.19 6.55
N ARG A 194 0.44 -5.20 7.72
CA ARG A 194 0.40 -6.38 8.61
C ARG A 194 -0.22 -7.59 7.91
N GLY A 195 -1.40 -7.42 7.31
CA GLY A 195 -2.17 -8.50 6.70
C GLY A 195 -1.62 -8.97 5.35
N LEU A 196 -1.15 -8.05 4.53
CA LEU A 196 -0.70 -8.38 3.17
C LEU A 196 0.77 -8.76 3.10
N LEU A 197 1.64 -8.21 3.95
CA LEU A 197 3.09 -8.43 3.84
C LEU A 197 3.67 -9.17 5.05
N VAL A 198 3.36 -8.74 6.27
CA VAL A 198 4.01 -9.28 7.47
C VAL A 198 3.53 -10.69 7.79
N ILE A 199 2.21 -10.90 7.95
CA ILE A 199 1.63 -12.22 8.25
C ILE A 199 1.98 -13.26 7.17
N PRO A 200 1.89 -12.94 5.85
CA PRO A 200 2.29 -13.88 4.79
C PRO A 200 3.82 -14.05 4.66
N GLY A 201 4.64 -13.40 5.48
CA GLY A 201 6.10 -13.56 5.47
C GLY A 201 6.84 -12.81 4.36
N ARG A 202 6.21 -11.85 3.68
CA ARG A 202 6.85 -10.96 2.69
C ARG A 202 7.58 -9.80 3.40
N THR A 203 8.44 -10.15 4.35
CA THR A 203 9.05 -9.21 5.30
C THR A 203 10.03 -8.23 4.67
N GLU A 204 10.72 -8.64 3.60
CA GLU A 204 11.64 -7.75 2.89
C GLU A 204 10.90 -6.68 2.09
N GLU A 205 9.74 -7.02 1.51
CA GLU A 205 8.88 -6.03 0.87
C GLU A 205 8.30 -5.06 1.90
N ALA A 206 7.84 -5.56 3.05
CA ALA A 206 7.36 -4.71 4.15
C ALA A 206 8.45 -3.72 4.62
N LYS A 207 9.69 -4.19 4.80
CA LYS A 207 10.84 -3.35 5.16
C LYS A 207 11.10 -2.26 4.13
N ILE A 208 11.09 -2.62 2.85
CA ILE A 208 11.25 -1.67 1.75
C ILE A 208 10.13 -0.62 1.78
N THR A 209 8.88 -1.05 1.90
CA THR A 209 7.72 -0.14 1.96
C THR A 209 7.83 0.84 3.13
N ILE A 210 8.09 0.36 4.35
CA ILE A 210 8.27 1.19 5.55
C ILE A 210 9.34 2.26 5.32
N LEU A 211 10.54 1.84 4.91
CA LEU A 211 11.67 2.77 4.74
C LEU A 211 11.46 3.73 3.56
N SER A 212 10.81 3.26 2.50
CA SER A 212 10.52 4.08 1.32
C SER A 212 9.57 5.22 1.65
N ILE A 213 8.51 4.96 2.42
CA ILE A 213 7.53 5.98 2.79
C ILE A 213 8.07 6.84 3.94
N ALA A 214 8.85 6.27 4.86
CA ALA A 214 9.54 7.03 5.90
C ALA A 214 10.43 8.14 5.33
N SER A 215 10.96 7.99 4.11
CA SER A 215 11.74 9.04 3.45
C SER A 215 10.93 10.29 3.09
N THR A 216 9.60 10.16 3.03
CA THR A 216 8.65 11.22 2.71
C THR A 216 8.11 11.94 3.93
N ILE A 217 8.68 11.78 5.11
CA ILE A 217 8.23 12.55 6.27
C ILE A 217 8.45 14.07 6.05
N ARG A 218 7.45 14.88 6.43
CA ARG A 218 7.53 16.36 6.47
C ARG A 218 6.53 16.90 7.49
N HIS A 219 6.85 18.00 8.17
CA HIS A 219 6.02 18.55 9.26
C HIS A 219 5.75 17.57 10.42
N GLY A 220 6.54 16.50 10.55
CA GLY A 220 6.25 15.42 11.50
C GLY A 220 5.11 14.51 11.06
N LEU A 221 4.73 14.57 9.78
CA LEU A 221 3.65 13.81 9.17
C LEU A 221 4.14 12.83 8.10
N ILE A 222 3.43 11.71 7.98
CA ILE A 222 3.48 10.79 6.85
C ILE A 222 2.36 11.20 5.89
N PRO A 223 2.64 11.33 4.58
CA PRO A 223 1.63 11.79 3.63
C PRO A 223 0.51 10.76 3.43
N ASN A 224 -0.67 11.25 3.05
CA ASN A 224 -1.76 10.37 2.60
C ASN A 224 -1.44 9.89 1.19
N LEU A 225 -1.29 10.83 0.25
CA LEU A 225 -1.06 10.56 -1.16
C LEU A 225 0.43 10.63 -1.45
N ILE A 226 0.96 9.62 -2.12
CA ILE A 226 2.36 9.59 -2.58
C ILE A 226 2.32 9.43 -4.10
N SER A 227 2.35 10.55 -4.83
CA SER A 227 2.19 10.54 -6.28
C SER A 227 3.38 9.93 -7.03
N SER A 228 3.14 9.61 -8.30
CA SER A 228 4.09 9.07 -9.28
C SER A 228 5.48 9.71 -9.20
N LEU A 229 6.52 8.87 -9.26
CA LEU A 229 7.95 9.21 -9.08
C LEU A 229 8.36 9.71 -7.69
N GLY A 230 7.52 9.56 -6.67
CA GLY A 230 7.91 9.82 -5.28
C GLY A 230 8.16 11.30 -4.94
N ALA A 231 7.78 12.21 -5.84
CA ALA A 231 8.22 13.59 -5.83
C ALA A 231 7.11 14.61 -5.52
N SER A 232 5.86 14.22 -5.26
CA SER A 232 4.83 15.17 -4.80
C SER A 232 3.85 14.55 -3.79
N PRO A 233 4.33 14.20 -2.58
CA PRO A 233 3.46 13.75 -1.51
C PRO A 233 2.55 14.89 -1.00
N ARG A 234 1.30 14.55 -0.66
CA ARG A 234 0.31 15.48 -0.06
C ARG A 234 0.09 15.14 1.42
N TYR A 235 0.09 16.16 2.28
CA TYR A 235 0.07 16.02 3.74
C TYR A 235 -1.25 16.52 4.34
N ASN A 236 -2.34 15.99 3.82
CA ASN A 236 -3.70 16.25 4.30
C ASN A 236 -4.21 15.18 5.27
N SER A 237 -3.34 14.30 5.75
CA SER A 237 -3.67 13.20 6.65
C SER A 237 -3.01 13.38 8.00
N ARG A 238 -3.82 13.27 9.05
CA ARG A 238 -3.39 13.24 10.45
C ARG A 238 -3.27 11.81 10.98
N ASP A 239 -3.89 10.83 10.31
CA ASP A 239 -3.97 9.44 10.77
C ASP A 239 -2.85 8.54 10.24
N SER A 240 -2.31 8.84 9.05
CA SER A 240 -1.26 8.04 8.39
C SER A 240 -0.02 7.81 9.25
N CYS A 241 0.39 8.80 10.06
CA CYS A 241 1.54 8.70 10.97
C CYS A 241 1.36 7.64 12.04
N TRP A 242 0.14 7.53 12.57
CA TRP A 242 -0.18 6.65 13.68
C TRP A 242 -0.33 5.21 13.19
N PHE A 243 -0.97 5.02 12.03
CA PHE A 243 -0.96 3.72 11.35
C PHE A 243 0.46 3.31 10.95
N PHE A 244 1.31 4.24 10.49
CA PHE A 244 2.71 3.97 10.18
C PHE A 244 3.49 3.43 11.39
N ILE A 245 3.39 4.10 12.55
CA ILE A 245 4.09 3.65 13.76
C ILE A 245 3.54 2.30 14.23
N GLN A 246 2.22 2.09 14.17
CA GLN A 246 1.60 0.81 14.50
C GLN A 246 2.07 -0.31 13.56
N ALA A 247 2.17 -0.05 12.26
CA ALA A 247 2.66 -1.03 11.30
C ALA A 247 4.14 -1.41 11.53
N ILE A 248 4.98 -0.46 11.97
CA ILE A 248 6.37 -0.74 12.37
C ILE A 248 6.40 -1.59 13.64
N LYS A 249 5.58 -1.26 14.65
CA LYS A 249 5.43 -2.09 15.84
C LYS A 249 5.06 -3.53 15.46
N ASP A 250 4.02 -3.70 14.65
CA ASP A 250 3.55 -5.03 14.21
C ASP A 250 4.64 -5.78 13.44
N TYR A 251 5.35 -5.08 12.54
CA TYR A 251 6.50 -5.64 11.82
C TYR A 251 7.56 -6.16 12.79
N VAL A 252 8.02 -5.33 13.72
CA VAL A 252 9.08 -5.67 14.67
C VAL A 252 8.63 -6.79 15.61
N GLU A 253 7.40 -6.75 16.12
CA GLU A 253 6.89 -7.75 17.06
C GLU A 253 6.68 -9.12 16.41
N ILE A 254 6.26 -9.17 15.15
CA ILE A 254 6.04 -10.45 14.43
C ILE A 254 7.35 -11.01 13.88
N THR A 255 8.17 -10.18 13.24
CA THR A 255 9.41 -10.64 12.58
C THR A 255 10.61 -10.75 13.51
N LYS A 256 10.56 -10.08 14.67
CA LYS A 256 11.68 -9.87 15.59
C LYS A 256 12.87 -9.12 14.98
N ASP A 257 12.69 -8.48 13.82
CA ASP A 257 13.71 -7.65 13.17
C ASP A 257 13.76 -6.25 13.79
N PHE A 258 14.31 -6.16 15.01
CA PHE A 258 14.54 -4.88 15.69
C PHE A 258 15.58 -4.00 14.99
N ALA A 259 16.43 -4.58 14.14
CA ALA A 259 17.47 -3.85 13.42
C ALA A 259 16.90 -2.85 12.41
N ILE A 260 15.62 -2.98 12.02
CA ILE A 260 14.92 -1.99 11.21
C ILE A 260 14.94 -0.59 11.84
N LEU A 261 14.89 -0.50 13.18
CA LEU A 261 14.83 0.75 13.93
C LEU A 261 16.09 1.60 13.76
N SER A 262 17.23 0.96 13.51
CA SER A 262 18.51 1.63 13.26
C SER A 262 18.80 1.85 11.76
N GLN A 263 17.92 1.38 10.86
CA GLN A 263 18.13 1.56 9.42
C GLN A 263 18.08 3.03 9.04
N LYS A 264 18.99 3.40 8.13
CA LYS A 264 19.08 4.75 7.58
C LYS A 264 17.93 5.01 6.61
N VAL A 265 17.14 6.02 6.91
CA VAL A 265 16.11 6.62 6.08
C VAL A 265 16.74 7.83 5.37
N TYR A 266 16.68 7.81 4.04
CA TYR A 266 17.21 8.86 3.18
C TYR A 266 16.08 9.79 2.83
N ARG A 267 15.91 10.87 3.60
CA ARG A 267 14.79 11.81 3.39
C ARG A 267 14.78 12.34 1.96
N ILE A 268 13.61 12.66 1.43
CA ILE A 268 13.50 13.43 0.19
C ILE A 268 13.40 14.94 0.47
N PHE A 269 12.99 15.33 1.68
CA PHE A 269 12.98 16.72 2.14
C PHE A 269 14.17 16.97 3.08
N SER A 270 14.92 18.04 2.86
CA SER A 270 15.97 18.47 3.80
C SER A 270 15.40 19.27 4.97
N ASN A 271 14.29 19.97 4.74
CA ASN A 271 13.48 20.65 5.75
C ASN A 271 12.04 20.80 5.24
N ASP A 272 11.16 21.36 6.07
CA ASP A 272 9.73 21.49 5.78
C ASP A 272 9.42 22.40 4.56
N GLU A 273 10.34 23.30 4.19
CA GLU A 273 10.21 24.22 3.05
C GLU A 273 10.91 23.72 1.78
N SER A 274 11.74 22.68 1.87
CA SER A 274 12.55 22.24 0.75
C SER A 274 11.70 21.59 -0.35
N LYS A 275 12.15 21.69 -1.60
CA LYS A 275 11.65 20.83 -2.68
C LYS A 275 12.09 19.37 -2.45
N PRO A 276 11.32 18.38 -2.91
CA PRO A 276 11.72 16.98 -2.80
C PRO A 276 12.93 16.68 -3.69
N ASN A 277 13.90 15.94 -3.15
CA ASN A 277 15.10 15.50 -3.85
C ASN A 277 15.26 13.97 -3.68
N ILE A 278 15.02 13.26 -4.78
CA ILE A 278 15.06 11.79 -4.83
C ILE A 278 16.48 11.24 -5.12
N VAL A 279 17.45 12.10 -5.49
CA VAL A 279 18.80 11.68 -5.95
C VAL A 279 19.92 12.09 -4.98
N GLY A 280 19.85 13.27 -4.36
CA GLY A 280 20.96 13.86 -3.59
C GLY A 280 21.21 13.21 -2.23
N ASN A 281 22.40 13.34 -1.62
CA ASN A 281 22.75 12.71 -0.33
C ASN A 281 22.11 13.43 0.90
N ASN A 282 20.79 13.50 0.93
CA ASN A 282 20.01 14.12 2.02
C ASN A 282 20.35 13.54 3.40
N PRO A 283 20.06 14.29 4.48
CA PRO A 283 20.39 13.88 5.85
C PRO A 283 19.92 12.46 6.16
N LYS A 284 20.83 11.67 6.70
CA LYS A 284 20.59 10.28 7.08
C LYS A 284 20.02 10.27 8.49
N HIS A 285 18.72 10.00 8.57
CA HIS A 285 18.04 9.76 9.84
C HIS A 285 17.88 8.27 10.05
N THR A 286 17.84 7.79 11.29
CA THR A 286 17.41 6.41 11.55
C THR A 286 15.89 6.35 11.56
N LEU A 287 15.31 5.18 11.28
CA LEU A 287 13.87 4.98 11.44
C LEU A 287 13.40 5.37 12.85
N SER A 288 14.21 5.07 13.88
CA SER A 288 13.93 5.52 15.26
C SER A 288 13.83 7.04 15.36
N SER A 289 14.74 7.79 14.74
CA SER A 289 14.66 9.26 14.77
C SER A 289 13.46 9.80 13.99
N ILE A 290 12.96 9.09 12.97
CA ILE A 290 11.71 9.44 12.27
C ILE A 290 10.51 9.25 13.20
N ILE A 291 10.42 8.12 13.91
CA ILE A 291 9.36 7.88 14.90
C ILE A 291 9.41 8.95 16.02
N GLN A 292 10.61 9.26 16.51
CA GLN A 292 10.82 10.32 17.50
C GLN A 292 10.32 11.68 16.99
N GLU A 293 10.68 12.04 15.76
CA GLU A 293 10.28 13.32 15.18
C GLU A 293 8.77 13.45 15.06
N ILE A 294 8.08 12.39 14.61
CA ILE A 294 6.61 12.38 14.53
C ILE A 294 6.03 12.73 15.89
N ILE A 295 6.38 11.97 16.93
CA ILE A 295 5.77 12.14 18.25
C ILE A 295 6.18 13.49 18.87
N GLN A 296 7.45 13.90 18.72
CA GLN A 296 7.93 15.19 19.23
C GLN A 296 7.22 16.37 18.57
N LYS A 297 7.08 16.38 17.23
CA LYS A 297 6.37 17.48 16.54
C LYS A 297 4.90 17.54 16.92
N HIS A 298 4.23 16.40 17.11
CA HIS A 298 2.86 16.41 17.62
C HIS A 298 2.79 16.93 19.07
N TYR A 299 3.76 16.61 19.91
CA TYR A 299 3.81 17.16 21.27
C TYR A 299 4.05 18.68 21.29
N ASP A 300 4.91 19.16 20.39
CA ASP A 300 5.21 20.59 20.22
C ASP A 300 4.04 21.38 19.61
N GLY A 301 3.17 20.71 18.85
CA GLY A 301 2.12 21.31 18.04
C GLY A 301 2.57 21.50 16.59
N ILE A 302 1.72 21.05 15.66
CA ILE A 302 1.89 21.20 14.21
C ILE A 302 0.84 22.18 13.73
N ASP A 303 1.28 23.20 13.00
CA ASP A 303 0.45 24.25 12.41
C ASP A 303 1.09 24.69 11.09
N PHE A 304 0.46 24.38 9.96
CA PHE A 304 0.91 24.82 8.64
C PHE A 304 -0.23 24.85 7.62
N ILE A 305 -0.04 25.56 6.52
CA ILE A 305 -0.93 25.54 5.36
C ILE A 305 -0.36 24.59 4.30
N GLU A 306 -1.19 23.72 3.71
CA GLU A 306 -0.74 22.80 2.67
C GLU A 306 0.02 23.53 1.56
N ARG A 307 1.18 22.98 1.19
CA ARG A 307 1.99 23.49 0.09
C ARG A 307 1.20 23.37 -1.22
N ASN A 308 1.24 24.42 -2.04
CA ASN A 308 0.48 24.52 -3.30
C ASN A 308 -1.04 24.45 -3.09
N ASN A 309 -1.53 24.92 -1.93
CA ASN A 309 -2.97 25.01 -1.67
C ASN A 309 -3.70 25.76 -2.80
N GLY A 310 -4.91 25.29 -3.07
CA GLY A 310 -5.73 25.76 -4.18
C GLY A 310 -6.24 24.64 -5.09
N PRO A 311 -6.97 25.00 -6.15
CA PRO A 311 -7.71 24.05 -6.99
C PRO A 311 -6.86 22.98 -7.68
N GLU A 312 -5.55 23.21 -7.84
CA GLU A 312 -4.63 22.27 -8.48
C GLU A 312 -4.40 21.00 -7.64
N ILE A 313 -4.37 21.12 -6.32
CA ILE A 313 -4.19 19.97 -5.42
C ILE A 313 -5.53 19.46 -4.84
N ASP A 314 -6.54 20.33 -4.80
CA ASP A 314 -7.90 19.99 -4.38
C ASP A 314 -8.91 20.99 -4.93
N SER A 315 -9.69 20.59 -5.94
CA SER A 315 -10.67 21.47 -6.61
C SER A 315 -12.00 21.59 -5.86
N GLN A 316 -12.16 20.87 -4.75
CA GLN A 316 -13.40 20.84 -3.98
C GLN A 316 -13.25 21.57 -2.65
N MET A 317 -12.09 21.45 -2.00
CA MET A 317 -11.79 22.04 -0.70
C MET A 317 -11.79 23.58 -0.71
N LYS A 318 -12.25 24.18 0.39
CA LYS A 318 -12.16 25.63 0.64
C LYS A 318 -10.77 26.02 1.15
N GLU A 319 -10.46 27.31 1.10
CA GLU A 319 -9.16 27.85 1.55
C GLU A 319 -8.81 27.42 2.98
N GLU A 320 -9.79 27.47 3.90
CA GLU A 320 -9.63 27.09 5.30
C GLU A 320 -9.35 25.60 5.50
N GLY A 321 -9.74 24.76 4.54
CA GLY A 321 -9.51 23.32 4.59
C GLY A 321 -8.03 22.95 4.40
N PHE A 322 -7.24 23.82 3.75
CA PHE A 322 -5.81 23.60 3.55
C PHE A 322 -4.99 23.90 4.81
N HIS A 323 -5.57 24.51 5.84
CA HIS A 323 -4.91 24.71 7.13
C HIS A 323 -4.92 23.42 7.94
N VAL A 324 -3.72 22.89 8.22
CA VAL A 324 -3.52 21.65 8.94
C VAL A 324 -2.96 21.96 10.33
N VAL A 325 -3.76 21.65 11.35
CA VAL A 325 -3.38 21.73 12.75
C VAL A 325 -3.48 20.35 13.37
N CYS A 326 -2.47 19.91 14.12
CA CYS A 326 -2.57 18.72 14.96
C CYS A 326 -1.56 18.72 16.09
N GLY A 327 -1.82 17.94 17.14
CA GLY A 327 -0.90 17.84 18.26
C GLY A 327 -1.34 16.84 19.31
N ILE A 328 -0.68 16.90 20.47
CA ILE A 328 -1.02 16.13 21.68
C ILE A 328 -1.43 17.12 22.76
N CYS A 329 -2.63 16.99 23.31
CA CYS A 329 -3.11 17.79 24.42
C CYS A 329 -2.29 17.47 25.67
N HIS A 330 -1.69 18.47 26.30
CA HIS A 330 -0.78 18.26 27.43
C HIS A 330 -1.51 17.83 28.70
N GLU A 331 -2.79 18.20 28.89
CA GLU A 331 -3.57 17.76 30.03
C GLU A 331 -3.99 16.28 29.93
N THR A 332 -4.53 15.86 28.78
CA THR A 332 -5.11 14.52 28.59
C THR A 332 -4.14 13.51 27.99
N GLY A 333 -3.13 13.98 27.25
CA GLY A 333 -2.26 13.16 26.40
C GLY A 333 -2.90 12.75 25.07
N PHE A 334 -4.11 13.23 24.75
CA PHE A 334 -4.81 12.82 23.53
C PHE A 334 -4.29 13.52 22.28
N VAL A 335 -4.27 12.78 21.16
CA VAL A 335 -4.04 13.36 19.84
C VAL A 335 -5.26 14.20 19.45
N TYR A 336 -5.04 15.46 19.09
CA TYR A 336 -6.06 16.34 18.53
C TYR A 336 -5.63 16.89 17.17
N GLY A 337 -6.58 17.46 16.42
CA GLY A 337 -6.27 18.25 15.24
C GLY A 337 -7.41 18.30 14.23
N GLY A 338 -7.14 18.91 13.09
CA GLY A 338 -8.12 19.16 12.05
C GLY A 338 -8.92 20.43 12.31
N ASN A 339 -9.84 20.71 11.40
CA ASN A 339 -10.86 21.73 11.53
C ASN A 339 -12.11 21.27 10.76
N ARG A 340 -13.23 21.97 10.94
CA ARG A 340 -14.51 21.66 10.29
C ARG A 340 -14.48 21.63 8.74
N TRP A 341 -13.42 22.15 8.12
CA TRP A 341 -13.24 22.30 6.68
C TRP A 341 -12.29 21.26 6.07
N ASN A 342 -11.71 20.37 6.88
CA ASN A 342 -10.76 19.37 6.40
C ASN A 342 -11.13 17.93 6.75
N CYS A 343 -10.39 17.01 6.11
CA CYS A 343 -10.65 15.58 6.11
C CYS A 343 -9.42 14.79 6.58
N GLY A 344 -8.86 15.15 7.74
CA GLY A 344 -7.60 14.58 8.23
C GLY A 344 -7.63 13.10 8.65
N THR A 345 -8.78 12.43 8.62
CA THR A 345 -8.96 11.02 9.01
C THR A 345 -9.52 10.20 7.85
N TRP A 346 -9.48 8.88 7.93
CA TRP A 346 -9.96 7.96 6.89
C TRP A 346 -11.41 8.17 6.42
N MET A 347 -12.28 8.77 7.23
CA MET A 347 -13.60 9.23 6.79
C MET A 347 -13.45 10.58 6.07
N ASP A 348 -12.82 10.58 4.89
CA ASP A 348 -12.30 11.79 4.24
C ASP A 348 -13.15 12.35 3.09
N LYS A 349 -14.45 12.07 3.06
CA LYS A 349 -15.29 12.54 1.95
C LYS A 349 -15.48 14.06 1.98
N MET A 350 -14.74 14.76 1.11
CA MET A 350 -15.00 16.16 0.76
C MET A 350 -16.22 16.28 -0.16
N GLY A 351 -17.20 17.11 0.21
CA GLY A 351 -18.37 17.39 -0.61
C GLY A 351 -17.99 18.10 -1.91
N SER A 352 -18.69 17.76 -3.00
CA SER A 352 -18.31 18.17 -4.36
C SER A 352 -19.49 18.55 -5.26
N SER A 353 -20.72 18.59 -4.74
CA SER A 353 -21.92 18.93 -5.53
C SER A 353 -22.29 20.39 -5.29
N GLU A 354 -22.30 21.17 -6.37
CA GLU A 354 -22.80 22.55 -6.37
C GLU A 354 -24.32 22.59 -6.27
N GLU A 355 -25.02 21.70 -6.99
CA GLU A 355 -26.48 21.58 -6.98
C GLU A 355 -27.03 21.21 -5.60
N ALA A 356 -26.34 20.31 -4.88
CA ALA A 356 -26.70 19.96 -3.52
C ALA A 356 -26.15 20.95 -2.47
N HIS A 357 -25.51 22.03 -2.91
CA HIS A 357 -24.91 23.06 -2.06
C HIS A 357 -23.93 22.52 -1.00
N ASN A 358 -23.20 21.44 -1.32
CA ASN A 358 -22.27 20.79 -0.39
C ASN A 358 -20.80 20.83 -0.84
N LYS A 359 -20.49 21.44 -1.99
CA LYS A 359 -19.11 21.60 -2.46
C LYS A 359 -18.25 22.32 -1.43
N GLY A 360 -17.13 21.70 -1.05
CA GLY A 360 -16.19 22.23 -0.06
C GLY A 360 -16.64 22.07 1.40
N PHE A 361 -17.72 21.33 1.66
CA PHE A 361 -18.11 20.93 3.00
C PHE A 361 -17.77 19.44 3.20
N PRO A 362 -16.84 19.09 4.10
CA PRO A 362 -16.62 17.71 4.50
C PRO A 362 -17.92 17.05 4.98
N ALA A 363 -18.19 15.82 4.56
CA ALA A 363 -19.33 15.06 5.05
C ALA A 363 -19.10 14.61 6.51
N THR A 364 -17.85 14.32 6.85
CA THR A 364 -17.44 13.77 8.14
C THR A 364 -16.14 14.43 8.60
N PRO A 365 -16.12 15.75 8.86
CA PRO A 365 -14.98 16.35 9.53
C PRO A 365 -14.88 15.71 10.92
N ARG A 366 -13.70 15.20 11.24
CA ARG A 366 -13.41 14.53 12.53
C ARG A 366 -12.31 15.29 13.25
N ASP A 367 -12.49 16.61 13.31
CA ASP A 367 -11.62 17.51 14.03
C ASP A 367 -11.73 17.34 15.55
N GLY A 368 -10.69 17.74 16.27
CA GLY A 368 -10.49 17.40 17.67
C GLY A 368 -9.88 16.01 17.83
N THR A 369 -10.37 15.25 18.81
CA THR A 369 -9.77 13.99 19.25
C THR A 369 -10.49 12.79 18.64
N SER A 370 -9.80 12.06 17.75
CA SER A 370 -10.32 10.84 17.14
C SER A 370 -9.87 9.60 17.93
N ILE A 371 -10.82 8.71 18.26
CA ILE A 371 -10.63 7.51 19.09
C ILE A 371 -9.45 6.66 18.63
N GLU A 372 -9.39 6.36 17.33
CA GLU A 372 -8.34 5.52 16.77
C GLU A 372 -6.94 6.14 16.92
N LEU A 373 -6.81 7.47 16.85
CA LEU A 373 -5.52 8.14 16.94
C LEU A 373 -4.99 8.10 18.37
N VAL A 374 -5.88 8.28 19.35
CA VAL A 374 -5.54 8.13 20.77
C VAL A 374 -5.13 6.69 21.08
N GLY A 375 -5.89 5.70 20.57
CA GLY A 375 -5.57 4.29 20.73
C GLY A 375 -4.24 3.89 20.09
N LEU A 376 -3.97 4.35 18.88
CA LEU A 376 -2.71 4.10 18.16
C LEU A 376 -1.53 4.77 18.87
N LEU A 377 -1.67 6.01 19.34
CA LEU A 377 -0.64 6.67 20.15
C LEU A 377 -0.39 5.90 21.45
N ALA A 378 -1.43 5.50 22.18
CA ALA A 378 -1.28 4.73 23.41
C ALA A 378 -0.56 3.39 23.20
N SER A 379 -0.89 2.69 22.10
CA SER A 379 -0.22 1.46 21.65
C SER A 379 1.26 1.71 21.34
N ALA A 380 1.57 2.79 20.60
CA ALA A 380 2.93 3.18 20.26
C ALA A 380 3.76 3.52 21.50
N LEU A 381 3.23 4.34 22.42
CA LEU A 381 3.93 4.76 23.63
C LEU A 381 4.24 3.57 24.56
N LEU A 382 3.30 2.63 24.71
CA LEU A 382 3.53 1.40 25.48
C LEU A 382 4.68 0.59 24.87
N TRP A 383 4.65 0.40 23.54
CA TRP A 383 5.70 -0.32 22.83
C TRP A 383 7.06 0.39 22.97
N LEU A 384 7.10 1.70 22.77
CA LEU A 384 8.31 2.52 22.90
C LEU A 384 8.90 2.48 24.32
N SER A 385 8.06 2.45 25.37
CA SER A 385 8.54 2.25 26.75
C SER A 385 9.35 0.95 26.86
N HIS A 386 8.76 -0.17 26.41
CA HIS A 386 9.41 -1.47 26.49
C HIS A 386 10.69 -1.58 25.66
N VAL A 387 10.70 -1.09 24.41
CA VAL A 387 11.90 -1.18 23.56
C VAL A 387 12.99 -0.19 23.98
N SER A 388 12.62 0.93 24.60
CA SER A 388 13.56 1.92 25.14
C SER A 388 14.22 1.45 26.45
N GLU A 389 13.45 0.81 27.33
CA GLU A 389 13.98 0.18 28.56
C GLU A 389 15.00 -0.91 28.24
N LYS A 390 14.77 -1.67 27.17
CA LYS A 390 15.71 -2.69 26.66
C LYS A 390 16.92 -2.12 25.90
N GLY A 391 17.02 -0.80 25.74
CA GLY A 391 18.12 -0.14 25.01
C GLY A 391 18.08 -0.32 23.49
N ILE A 392 16.99 -0.85 22.94
CA ILE A 392 16.82 -1.05 21.49
C ILE A 392 16.45 0.28 20.81
N TYR A 393 15.57 1.06 21.46
CA TYR A 393 15.17 2.39 20.99
C TYR A 393 15.97 3.47 21.74
N PRO A 394 16.66 4.39 21.05
CA PRO A 394 17.65 5.26 21.68
C PRO A 394 17.04 6.40 22.53
N PHE A 395 15.76 6.73 22.33
CA PHE A 395 15.11 7.84 23.02
C PHE A 395 14.34 7.36 24.25
N LYS A 396 14.46 8.10 25.36
CA LYS A 396 13.81 7.78 26.65
C LYS A 396 12.42 8.42 26.82
N GLY A 397 12.06 9.34 25.93
CA GLY A 397 10.80 10.08 26.02
C GLY A 397 10.75 11.23 25.01
N ILE A 398 9.83 12.15 25.26
CA ILE A 398 9.67 13.42 24.54
C ILE A 398 10.32 14.52 25.37
N VAL A 399 10.97 15.49 24.73
CA VAL A 399 11.49 16.67 25.42
C VAL A 399 10.39 17.74 25.45
N ASP A 400 9.98 18.14 26.65
CA ASP A 400 9.13 19.31 26.81
C ASP A 400 9.98 20.57 26.67
N LYS A 401 9.74 21.36 25.62
CA LYS A 401 10.53 22.58 25.33
C LYS A 401 10.37 23.67 26.39
N THR A 402 9.29 23.65 27.17
CA THR A 402 9.03 24.67 28.20
C THR A 402 9.81 24.40 29.48
N THR A 403 9.89 23.13 29.89
CA THR A 403 10.57 22.71 31.13
C THR A 403 11.94 22.10 30.89
N THR A 404 12.29 21.80 29.63
CA THR A 404 13.45 21.00 29.20
C THR A 404 13.49 19.56 29.75
N ASN A 405 12.42 19.14 30.43
CA ASN A 405 12.33 17.82 31.03
C ASN A 405 11.98 16.76 29.99
N ILE A 406 12.41 15.53 30.25
CA ILE A 406 12.04 14.37 29.45
C ILE A 406 10.76 13.76 30.02
N ILE A 407 9.68 13.82 29.25
CA ILE A 407 8.45 13.09 29.52
C ILE A 407 8.64 11.67 29.02
N GLN A 408 8.81 10.74 29.95
CA GLN A 408 8.98 9.32 29.64
C GLN A 408 7.76 8.75 28.91
N TRP A 409 7.99 7.79 28.02
CA TRP A 409 6.94 7.14 27.23
C TRP A 409 5.80 6.58 28.08
N GLY A 410 6.15 5.84 29.15
CA GLY A 410 5.20 5.29 30.11
C GLY A 410 4.35 6.35 30.81
N ASN A 411 4.92 7.51 31.13
CA ASN A 411 4.20 8.61 31.79
C ASN A 411 3.14 9.21 30.86
N LEU A 412 3.50 9.50 29.61
CA LEU A 412 2.53 9.99 28.63
C LEU A 412 1.45 8.95 28.33
N ARG A 413 1.81 7.67 28.23
CA ARG A 413 0.86 6.57 28.04
C ARG A 413 -0.11 6.46 29.22
N ASN A 414 0.38 6.58 30.45
CA ASN A 414 -0.45 6.53 31.65
C ASN A 414 -1.38 7.74 31.74
N LYS A 415 -0.94 8.92 31.30
CA LYS A 415 -1.80 10.08 31.16
C LYS A 415 -2.99 9.80 30.22
N ILE A 416 -2.75 9.19 29.05
CA ILE A 416 -3.84 8.76 28.16
C ILE A 416 -4.77 7.77 28.87
N LYS A 417 -4.22 6.69 29.46
CA LYS A 417 -5.02 5.67 30.16
C LYS A 417 -5.94 6.27 31.24
N ASN A 418 -5.43 7.22 32.01
CA ASN A 418 -6.18 7.80 33.14
C ASN A 418 -7.30 8.75 32.68
N ASN A 419 -7.22 9.28 31.45
CA ASN A 419 -8.22 10.18 30.91
C ASN A 419 -9.18 9.49 29.93
N PHE A 420 -8.77 8.42 29.25
CA PHE A 420 -9.48 7.86 28.09
C PHE A 420 -10.93 7.48 28.34
N GLU A 421 -11.26 6.87 29.48
CA GLU A 421 -12.64 6.46 29.79
C GLU A 421 -13.51 7.62 30.32
N ASN A 422 -12.90 8.73 30.72
CA ASN A 422 -13.60 9.88 31.31
C ASN A 422 -14.11 10.89 30.27
N TYR A 423 -13.61 10.82 29.03
CA TYR A 423 -13.92 11.71 27.92
C TYR A 423 -14.39 10.89 26.73
#